data_AF-A0A165F3A6-F1
#
_entry.id   AF-A0A165F3A6-F1
#
_cell.length_a   1.000
_cell.length_b   1.000
_cell.length_c   1.000
_cell.angle_alpha   90.00
_cell.angle_beta   90.00
_cell.angle_gamma   90.00
#
_symmetry.space_group_name_H-M   'P 1'
#
loop_
_entity.id
_entity.type
_entity.pdbx_description
1 polymer ?
#
loop_
_entity_poly.entity_id
_entity_poly.type
_entity_poly.pdbx_seq_one_letter_code
_entity_poly.pdbx_strand_id
1 'polypeptide(L)' 'YPALSRMAMDYLAIQGSATAVERVWSSAANTDTRNRNRLSSSRFEALQFLKAAYR' A
#
# COMPACT_ATOMS: atom_id res chain seq x y z
N TYR A 1 -15.13 26.17 10.26
CA TYR A 1 -16.05 25.01 10.31
C TYR A 1 -15.33 23.77 10.81
N PRO A 2 -15.15 23.59 12.14
CA PRO A 2 -14.35 22.49 12.69
C PRO A 2 -14.92 21.09 12.36
N ALA A 3 -16.25 20.94 12.26
CA ALA A 3 -16.87 19.67 11.87
C ALA A 3 -16.73 19.40 10.36
N LEU A 4 -17.02 20.40 9.52
CA LEU A 4 -16.92 20.28 8.06
C LEU A 4 -15.48 20.01 7.62
N SER A 5 -14.49 20.63 8.26
CA SER A 5 -13.08 20.40 7.94
C SER A 5 -12.64 18.98 8.26
N ARG A 6 -13.13 18.39 9.37
CA ARG A 6 -12.86 16.98 9.70
C ARG A 6 -13.47 16.03 8.66
N MET A 7 -14.75 16.24 8.33
CA MET A 7 -15.42 15.48 7.29
C MET A 7 -14.70 15.57 5.94
N ALA A 8 -14.27 16.76 5.53
CA ALA A 8 -13.56 16.94 4.26
C ALA A 8 -12.23 16.18 4.24
N MET A 9 -11.48 16.16 5.35
CA MET A 9 -10.24 15.39 5.45
C MET A 9 -10.48 13.89 5.29
N ASP A 10 -11.53 13.35 5.91
CA ASP A 10 -11.87 11.93 5.80
C ASP A 10 -12.26 11.54 4.36
N TYR A 11 -13.09 12.36 3.70
CA TYR A 11 -13.56 12.08 2.33
C TYR A 11 -12.46 12.28 1.27
N LEU A 12 -11.70 13.37 1.38
CA LEU A 12 -10.67 13.69 0.39
C LEU A 12 -9.46 12.75 0.47
N ALA A 13 -9.25 12.07 1.59
CA ALA A 13 -8.22 11.04 1.73
C ALA A 13 -8.55 9.73 1.02
N ILE A 14 -9.82 9.50 0.65
CA ILE A 14 -10.24 8.27 -0.04
C ILE A 14 -9.70 8.31 -1.47
N GLN A 15 -8.87 7.32 -1.82
CA GLN A 15 -8.33 7.20 -3.17
C GLN A 15 -9.45 6.89 -4.17
N GLY A 16 -9.63 7.73 -5.19
CA GLY A 16 -10.65 7.53 -6.23
C GLY A 16 -10.34 6.41 -7.24
N SER A 17 -9.21 5.71 -7.11
CA SER A 17 -8.81 4.62 -8.01
C SER A 17 -7.89 3.61 -7.32
N ALA A 18 -7.73 2.44 -7.94
CA ALA A 18 -6.81 1.40 -7.47
C ALA A 18 -5.33 1.67 -7.82
N THR A 19 -5.01 2.76 -8.53
CA THR A 19 -3.65 3.01 -9.07
C THR A 19 -2.55 3.03 -7.99
N ALA A 20 -2.87 3.53 -6.79
CA ALA A 20 -1.95 3.53 -5.67
C ALA A 20 -1.55 2.10 -5.24
N VAL A 21 -2.53 1.19 -5.19
CA VAL A 21 -2.29 -0.21 -4.81
C VAL A 21 -1.64 -1.00 -5.96
N GLU A 22 -2.04 -0.74 -7.21
CA GLU A 22 -1.43 -1.36 -8.39
C GLU A 22 0.08 -1.08 -8.47
N ARG A 23 0.52 0.14 -8.15
CA ARG A 23 1.94 0.47 -8.09
C ARG A 23 2.69 -0.33 -7.02
N VAL A 24 2.08 -0.52 -5.85
CA VAL A 24 2.66 -1.35 -4.78
C VAL A 24 2.82 -2.78 -5.28
N TRP A 25 1.76 -3.36 -5.88
CA TRP A 25 1.76 -4.73 -6.41
C TRP A 25 2.73 -4.94 -7.57
N SER A 26 2.83 -3.99 -8.49
CA SER A 26 3.81 -4.02 -9.57
C SER A 26 5.24 -4.11 -9.02
N SER A 27 5.56 -3.34 -7.97
CA SER A 27 6.87 -3.45 -7.29
C SER A 27 7.02 -4.74 -6.45
N ALA A 28 5.91 -5.28 -5.95
CA ALA A 28 5.90 -6.47 -5.10
C ALA A 28 6.14 -7.75 -5.90
N ALA A 29 5.86 -7.76 -7.22
CA ALA A 29 6.03 -8.91 -8.10
C ALA A 29 7.43 -9.56 -8.03
N ASN A 30 8.47 -8.76 -7.82
CA ASN A 30 9.84 -9.26 -7.63
C ASN A 30 10.00 -10.09 -6.36
N THR A 31 9.34 -9.66 -5.28
CA THR A 31 9.40 -10.25 -3.94
C THR A 31 8.29 -11.28 -3.68
N ASP A 32 7.37 -11.45 -4.62
CA ASP A 32 6.31 -12.44 -4.55
C ASP A 32 6.83 -13.79 -5.09
N THR A 33 6.88 -13.94 -6.41
CA THR A 33 7.26 -15.20 -7.07
C THR A 33 8.51 -15.10 -7.95
N ARG A 34 8.80 -13.93 -8.51
CA ARG A 34 9.82 -13.79 -9.58
C ARG A 34 11.24 -14.15 -9.12
N ASN A 35 11.63 -13.78 -7.91
CA ASN A 35 12.97 -14.03 -7.40
C ASN A 35 13.10 -15.31 -6.55
N ARG A 36 12.05 -16.14 -6.47
CA ARG A 36 12.01 -17.39 -5.66
C ARG A 36 12.54 -17.19 -4.23
N ASN A 37 12.21 -16.06 -3.63
CA ASN A 37 12.84 -15.51 -2.43
C ASN A 37 12.40 -16.17 -1.10
N ARG A 38 11.78 -17.37 -1.16
CA ARG A 38 11.37 -18.23 -0.02
C ARG A 38 10.73 -17.47 1.16
N LEU A 39 10.05 -16.35 0.88
CA LEU A 39 9.33 -15.60 1.89
C LEU A 39 8.05 -16.37 2.24
N SER A 40 7.75 -16.46 3.54
CA SER A 40 6.41 -16.84 3.96
C SER A 40 5.43 -15.71 3.61
N SER A 41 4.16 -16.04 3.43
CA SER A 41 3.10 -15.05 3.17
C SER A 41 3.12 -13.90 4.20
N SER A 42 3.29 -14.22 5.49
CA SER A 42 3.40 -13.22 6.56
C SER A 42 4.59 -12.26 6.42
N ARG A 43 5.75 -12.77 5.98
CA ARG A 43 6.95 -11.94 5.77
C ARG A 43 6.83 -11.10 4.50
N PHE A 44 6.20 -11.65 3.46
CA PHE A 44 5.91 -10.91 2.24
C PHE A 44 4.97 -9.72 2.50
N GLU A 45 3.91 -9.93 3.29
CA GLU A 45 2.99 -8.87 3.69
C GLU A 45 3.71 -7.78 4.51
N ALA A 46 4.43 -8.17 5.56
CA ALA A 46 5.20 -7.24 6.39
C ALA A 46 6.20 -6.42 5.56
N LEU A 47 6.82 -7.03 4.54
CA LEU A 47 7.73 -6.35 3.62
C LEU A 47 7.02 -5.27 2.79
N GLN A 48 5.78 -5.50 2.32
CA GLN A 48 5.06 -4.48 1.56
C GLN A 48 4.70 -3.27 2.44
N PHE A 49 4.31 -3.49 3.70
CA PHE A 49 4.10 -2.41 4.66
C PHE A 49 5.40 -1.66 4.97
N LEU A 50 6.51 -2.37 5.16
CA LEU A 50 7.82 -1.77 5.39
C LEU A 50 8.24 -0.88 4.21
N LYS A 51 8.07 -1.37 2.98
CA LYS A 51 8.34 -0.59 1.76
C LYS A 51 7.46 0.64 1.64
N ALA A 52 6.19 0.56 2.04
CA ALA A 52 5.29 1.70 2.03
C ALA A 52 5.67 2.75 3.10
N ALA A 53 6.17 2.32 4.26
CA ALA A 53 6.55 3.23 5.35
C ALA A 53 7.86 4.00 5.09
N TYR A 54 8.80 3.42 4.34
CA TYR A 54 10.08 4.05 3.98
C TYR A 54 10.06 4.79 2.63
N ARG A 55 8.93 4.81 1.94
CA ARG A 55 8.76 5.48 0.65
C ARG A 55 8.35 6.93 0.84
#